data_AF-A0A2H0J5B8-F1
#
_entry.id   AF-A0A2H0J5B8-F1
#
_cell.length_a   1.000
_cell.length_b   1.000
_cell.length_c   1.000
_cell.angle_alpha   90.00
_cell.angle_beta   90.00
_cell.angle_gamma   90.00
#
_symmetry.space_group_name_H-M   'P 1'
#
loop_
_entity.id
_entity.type
_entity.pdbx_description
1 polymer ?
#
loop_
_entity_poly.entity_id
_entity_poly.type
_entity_poly.pdbx_seq_one_letter_code
_entity_poly.pdbx_strand_id
1 'polypeptide(L)'
;MRIIDNYLTPDAFRALSTAITSPLFPWEKSQILKDPPAHFPPECNLQYVHGFYLQNSKRLYRSRHLSLIQALLAQIQPQRLIKVKANLTQRQTTQIAYAFHTDTRQPGATTAVLYLNTNNGYTLFEDGRQVDSVANRIVFFDATLPHSGVHCTDTEQRIVLNLNMIL
;
A
#
# COMPACT_ATOMS: atom_id res chain seq x y z
N MET A 1 -9.25 14.07 1.08
CA MET A 1 -8.92 12.85 0.31
C MET A 1 -8.99 13.20 -1.17
N ARG A 2 -8.03 12.74 -1.98
CA ARG A 2 -7.95 12.98 -3.42
C ARG A 2 -7.68 11.67 -4.14
N ILE A 3 -8.53 11.28 -5.08
CA ILE A 3 -8.40 10.05 -5.87
C ILE A 3 -8.08 10.47 -7.30
N ILE A 4 -7.07 9.85 -7.91
CA ILE A 4 -6.63 10.14 -9.27
C ILE A 4 -6.44 8.82 -10.01
N ASP A 5 -7.15 8.64 -11.12
CA ASP A 5 -6.98 7.52 -12.04
C ASP A 5 -5.89 7.80 -13.05
N ASN A 6 -5.26 6.72 -13.55
CA ASN A 6 -4.15 6.78 -14.49
C ASN A 6 -3.03 7.72 -14.01
N TYR A 7 -2.65 7.60 -12.74
CA TYR A 7 -1.72 8.52 -12.11
C TYR A 7 -0.38 8.53 -12.84
N LEU A 8 0.28 7.38 -12.97
CA LEU A 8 1.51 7.28 -13.76
C LEU A 8 1.17 7.19 -15.26
N THR A 9 2.12 7.58 -16.11
CA THR A 9 2.02 7.27 -17.54
C THR A 9 1.91 5.74 -17.74
N PRO A 10 1.27 5.26 -18.81
CA PRO A 10 1.10 3.82 -19.05
C PRO A 10 2.43 3.06 -19.03
N ASP A 11 3.51 3.64 -19.57
CA ASP A 11 4.84 3.02 -19.59
C ASP A 11 5.48 2.97 -18.21
N ALA A 12 5.41 4.07 -17.45
CA ALA A 12 5.95 4.10 -16.09
C ALA A 12 5.19 3.13 -15.17
N PHE A 13 3.86 3.07 -15.29
CA PHE A 13 3.04 2.12 -14.53
C PHE A 13 3.38 0.67 -14.89
N ARG A 14 3.48 0.36 -16.19
CA ARG A 14 3.81 -0.99 -16.66
C ARG A 14 5.20 -1.44 -16.21
N ALA A 15 6.20 -0.57 -16.30
CA ALA A 15 7.55 -0.86 -15.83
C ALA A 15 7.55 -1.15 -14.31
N LEU A 16 6.86 -0.33 -13.53
CA LEU A 16 6.72 -0.49 -12.08
C LEU A 16 6.00 -1.80 -11.72
N SER A 17 4.82 -2.03 -12.30
CA SER A 17 4.00 -3.20 -11.98
C SER A 17 4.71 -4.49 -12.36
N THR A 18 5.30 -4.56 -13.55
CA THR A 18 6.05 -5.73 -14.04
C THR A 18 7.25 -6.05 -13.15
N ALA A 19 7.97 -5.03 -12.67
CA ALA A 19 9.10 -5.22 -11.77
C ALA A 19 8.66 -5.78 -10.40
N ILE A 20 7.55 -5.27 -9.84
CA ILE A 20 7.03 -5.70 -8.54
C ILE A 20 6.36 -7.08 -8.60
N THR A 21 5.70 -7.42 -9.71
CA THR A 21 5.05 -8.72 -9.90
C THR A 21 6.01 -9.80 -10.41
N SER A 22 7.29 -9.48 -10.59
CA SER A 22 8.30 -10.46 -10.98
C SER A 22 8.39 -11.60 -9.96
N PRO A 23 8.50 -12.88 -10.39
CA PRO A 23 8.73 -14.00 -9.48
C PRO A 23 10.01 -13.87 -8.63
N LEU A 24 10.96 -13.06 -9.08
CA LEU A 24 12.22 -12.80 -8.37
C LEU A 24 12.15 -11.56 -7.46
N PHE A 25 11.00 -10.89 -7.38
CA PHE A 25 10.86 -9.72 -6.53
C PHE A 25 10.96 -10.14 -5.05
N PRO A 26 11.82 -9.49 -4.24
CA PRO A 26 12.17 -9.97 -2.90
C PRO A 26 11.10 -9.59 -1.87
N TRP A 27 10.00 -10.33 -1.90
CA TRP A 27 8.93 -10.28 -0.92
C TRP A 27 9.36 -10.92 0.39
N GLU A 28 9.08 -10.26 1.51
CA GLU A 28 9.23 -10.79 2.85
C GLU A 28 7.85 -11.09 3.44
N LYS A 29 7.67 -12.29 4.02
CA LYS A 29 6.43 -12.64 4.70
C LYS A 29 6.28 -11.81 5.98
N SER A 30 5.10 -11.26 6.21
CA SER A 30 4.78 -10.47 7.40
C SER A 30 3.34 -10.69 7.83
N GLN A 31 3.02 -10.25 9.06
CA GLN A 31 1.65 -10.21 9.55
C GLN A 31 1.02 -8.85 9.23
N ILE A 32 -0.30 -8.84 9.06
CA ILE A 32 -1.06 -7.61 8.79
C ILE A 32 -1.34 -6.86 10.08
N LEU A 33 -1.94 -7.57 11.02
CA LEU A 33 -2.19 -7.16 12.39
C LEU A 33 -1.15 -7.82 13.30
N LYS A 34 -0.50 -7.03 14.15
CA LYS A 34 0.38 -7.56 15.19
C LYS A 34 -0.40 -8.29 16.28
N ASP A 35 -1.53 -7.72 16.67
CA ASP A 35 -2.40 -8.22 17.72
C ASP A 35 -3.82 -8.46 17.12
N PRO A 36 -4.00 -9.56 16.35
CA PRO A 36 -5.30 -9.85 15.75
C PRO A 36 -6.34 -10.21 16.82
N PRO A 37 -7.64 -9.90 16.61
CA PRO A 37 -8.72 -10.39 17.46
C PRO A 37 -8.70 -11.92 17.61
N ALA A 38 -9.12 -12.46 18.76
CA ALA A 38 -9.02 -13.89 19.07
C ALA A 38 -9.66 -14.83 18.03
N HIS A 39 -10.68 -14.36 17.31
CA HIS A 39 -11.39 -15.13 16.28
C HIS A 39 -10.99 -14.76 14.84
N PHE A 40 -9.95 -13.95 14.65
CA PHE A 40 -9.48 -13.59 13.32
C PHE A 40 -8.71 -14.77 12.70
N PRO A 41 -9.08 -15.24 11.50
CA PRO A 41 -8.40 -16.39 10.89
C PRO A 41 -6.91 -16.11 10.69
N PRO A 42 -5.98 -16.89 11.30
CA PRO A 42 -4.55 -16.63 11.22
C PRO A 42 -4.01 -16.58 9.78
N GLU A 43 -4.58 -17.40 8.90
CA GLU A 43 -4.28 -17.45 7.47
C GLU A 43 -4.64 -16.16 6.72
N CYS A 44 -5.66 -15.44 7.20
CA CYS A 44 -6.06 -14.15 6.68
C CYS A 44 -5.17 -13.01 7.22
N ASN A 45 -4.36 -13.27 8.25
CA ASN A 45 -3.45 -12.27 8.85
C ASN A 45 -2.06 -12.27 8.21
N LEU A 46 -1.94 -12.72 6.96
CA LEU A 46 -0.68 -12.85 6.25
C LEU A 46 -0.62 -11.88 5.07
N GLN A 47 0.52 -11.19 4.95
CA GLN A 47 0.88 -10.40 3.77
C GLN A 47 2.32 -10.67 3.37
N TYR A 48 2.62 -10.30 2.14
CA TYR A 48 3.98 -10.20 1.65
C TYR A 48 4.30 -8.73 1.48
N VAL A 49 5.46 -8.31 2.00
CA VAL A 49 5.87 -6.91 1.99
C VAL A 49 7.25 -6.74 1.38
N HIS A 50 7.46 -5.61 0.73
CA HIS A 50 8.79 -5.14 0.40
C HIS A 50 8.92 -3.69 0.84
N GLY A 51 9.82 -3.42 1.79
CA GLY A 51 10.13 -2.06 2.21
C GLY A 51 11.07 -1.40 1.20
N PHE A 52 10.69 -0.24 0.66
CA PHE A 52 11.58 0.57 -0.20
C PHE A 52 12.34 1.62 0.61
N TYR A 53 11.67 2.22 1.59
CA TYR A 53 12.20 3.34 2.36
C TYR A 53 11.60 3.38 3.76
N LEU A 54 12.40 3.77 4.75
CA LEU A 54 11.94 4.15 6.09
C LEU A 54 12.90 5.18 6.69
N GLN A 55 12.36 6.31 7.13
CA GLN A 55 13.09 7.29 7.95
C GLN A 55 12.30 7.59 9.22
N ASN A 56 12.94 7.43 10.36
CA ASN A 56 12.46 7.90 11.66
C ASN A 56 13.66 8.40 12.50
N SER A 57 13.41 8.82 13.74
CA SER A 57 14.45 9.37 14.62
C SER A 57 15.59 8.40 14.95
N LYS A 58 15.40 7.09 14.75
CA LYS A 58 16.36 6.04 15.11
C LYS A 58 16.97 5.32 13.90
N ARG A 59 16.34 5.39 12.73
CA ARG A 59 16.69 4.55 11.58
C ARG A 59 16.43 5.27 10.26
N LEU A 60 17.42 5.20 9.38
CA LEU A 60 17.26 5.42 7.94
C LEU A 60 17.49 4.09 7.22
N TYR A 61 16.54 3.68 6.39
CA TYR A 61 16.63 2.50 5.56
C TYR A 61 16.27 2.85 4.12
N ARG A 62 17.06 2.34 3.18
CA ARG A 62 16.85 2.47 1.73
C ARG A 62 17.11 1.11 1.09
N SER A 63 16.11 0.57 0.42
CA SER A 63 16.25 -0.68 -0.35
C SER A 63 17.12 -0.44 -1.58
N ARG A 64 17.87 -1.47 -2.01
CA ARG A 64 18.53 -1.48 -3.32
C ARG A 64 17.56 -1.38 -4.50
N HIS A 65 16.27 -1.66 -4.25
CA HIS A 65 15.18 -1.56 -5.23
C HIS A 65 14.47 -0.20 -5.22
N LEU A 66 14.99 0.81 -4.50
CA LEU A 66 14.36 2.13 -4.39
C LEU A 66 14.19 2.84 -5.76
N SER A 67 15.07 2.56 -6.73
CA SER A 67 14.96 3.12 -8.09
C SER A 67 13.70 2.66 -8.83
N LEU A 68 13.11 1.50 -8.47
CA LEU A 68 11.89 1.01 -9.13
C LEU A 68 10.72 1.97 -8.96
N ILE A 69 10.66 2.71 -7.85
CA ILE A 69 9.59 3.67 -7.56
C ILE A 69 9.97 5.12 -7.93
N GLN A 70 11.09 5.33 -8.63
CA GLN A 70 11.59 6.68 -8.91
C GLN A 70 10.60 7.52 -9.72
N ALA A 71 9.96 6.94 -10.74
CA ALA A 71 8.95 7.66 -11.55
C ALA A 71 7.77 8.12 -10.69
N LEU A 72 7.32 7.30 -9.74
CA LEU A 72 6.28 7.65 -8.79
C LEU A 72 6.71 8.79 -7.87
N LEU A 73 7.93 8.73 -7.32
CA LEU A 73 8.46 9.79 -6.46
C LEU A 73 8.66 11.11 -7.22
N ALA A 74 9.11 11.04 -8.48
CA ALA A 74 9.28 12.21 -9.33
C ALA A 74 7.95 12.88 -9.68
N GLN A 75 6.87 12.10 -9.80
CA GLN A 75 5.54 12.65 -10.05
C GLN A 75 4.85 13.18 -8.78
N ILE A 76 5.06 12.54 -7.62
CA ILE A 76 4.51 13.01 -6.35
C ILE A 76 5.25 14.25 -5.83
N GLN A 77 6.57 14.30 -6.01
CA GLN A 77 7.46 15.36 -5.49
C GLN A 77 7.31 15.60 -3.96
N PRO A 78 7.48 14.58 -3.11
CA PRO A 78 7.35 14.76 -1.67
C PRO A 78 8.47 15.65 -1.12
N GLN A 79 8.13 16.60 -0.24
CA GLN A 79 9.12 17.37 0.51
C GLN A 79 9.98 16.46 1.39
N ARG A 80 9.37 15.42 1.98
CA ARG A 80 10.06 14.42 2.78
C ARG A 80 9.36 13.07 2.73
N LEU A 81 10.11 12.01 2.45
CA LEU A 81 9.63 10.64 2.61
C LEU A 81 9.73 10.19 4.07
N ILE A 82 8.71 9.46 4.53
CA ILE A 82 8.69 8.82 5.86
C ILE A 82 8.82 7.32 5.70
N LYS A 83 7.98 6.70 4.88
CA LYS A 83 7.97 5.26 4.66
C LYS A 83 7.40 4.93 3.29
N VAL A 84 7.96 3.93 2.62
CA VAL A 84 7.39 3.37 1.39
C VAL A 84 7.50 1.85 1.44
N LYS A 85 6.39 1.16 1.20
CA LYS A 85 6.34 -0.30 1.11
C LYS A 85 5.36 -0.77 0.05
N ALA A 86 5.68 -1.86 -0.64
CA ALA A 86 4.67 -2.65 -1.35
C ALA A 86 4.04 -3.64 -0.38
N ASN A 87 2.74 -3.87 -0.50
CA ASN A 87 2.01 -4.93 0.21
C ASN A 87 1.27 -5.77 -0.83
N LEU A 88 1.37 -7.08 -0.69
CA LEU A 88 0.66 -8.09 -1.45
C LEU A 88 -0.13 -8.92 -0.46
N THR A 89 -1.44 -8.95 -0.64
CA THR A 89 -2.33 -9.85 0.10
C THR A 89 -2.92 -10.87 -0.86
N GLN A 90 -2.97 -12.13 -0.44
CA GLN A 90 -3.53 -13.19 -1.25
C GLN A 90 -5.06 -13.12 -1.26
N ARG A 91 -5.65 -13.69 -2.32
CA ARG A 91 -7.09 -13.93 -2.44
C ARG A 91 -7.64 -14.63 -1.20
N GLN A 92 -8.80 -14.20 -0.75
CA GLN A 92 -9.57 -14.89 0.28
C GLN A 92 -10.89 -15.42 -0.29
N THR A 93 -11.55 -16.31 0.44
CA THR A 93 -12.88 -16.83 0.08
C THR A 93 -13.98 -15.79 0.29
N THR A 94 -13.78 -14.88 1.23
CA THR A 94 -14.68 -13.75 1.52
C THR A 94 -13.88 -12.46 1.64
N GLN A 95 -14.55 -11.33 1.43
CA GLN A 95 -13.94 -10.01 1.69
C GLN A 95 -13.80 -9.83 3.20
N ILE A 96 -12.55 -9.74 3.65
CA ILE A 96 -12.20 -9.52 5.05
C ILE A 96 -11.52 -8.16 5.15
N ALA A 97 -12.10 -7.29 5.96
CA ALA A 97 -11.47 -6.03 6.38
C ALA A 97 -10.66 -6.28 7.66
N TYR A 98 -9.49 -5.65 7.76
CA TYR A 98 -8.70 -5.66 8.99
C TYR A 98 -9.15 -4.57 9.95
N ALA A 99 -8.58 -4.56 11.16
CA ALA A 99 -8.73 -3.46 12.10
C ALA A 99 -8.27 -2.13 11.46
N PHE A 100 -9.04 -1.06 11.73
CA PHE A 100 -8.66 0.28 11.34
C PHE A 100 -7.34 0.69 11.98
N HIS A 101 -6.49 1.35 11.21
CA HIS A 101 -5.20 1.82 11.67
C HIS A 101 -4.82 3.14 11.01
N THR A 102 -3.83 3.80 11.60
CA THR A 102 -3.08 4.90 10.99
C THR A 102 -1.66 4.43 10.73
N ASP A 103 -1.10 4.80 9.59
CA ASP A 103 0.23 4.34 9.18
C ASP A 103 1.36 5.04 9.95
N THR A 104 1.14 6.31 10.29
CA THR A 104 2.09 7.16 11.00
C THR A 104 1.37 8.15 11.89
N ARG A 105 2.00 8.51 13.00
CA ARG A 105 1.54 9.56 13.92
C ARG A 105 2.21 10.91 13.65
N GLN A 106 2.96 11.01 12.55
CA GLN A 106 3.70 12.23 12.22
C GLN A 106 2.72 13.33 11.79
N PRO A 107 2.69 14.47 12.49
CA PRO A 107 1.78 15.57 12.15
C PRO A 107 2.03 16.10 10.73
N GLY A 108 0.96 16.40 10.01
CA GLY A 108 1.00 16.90 8.63
C GLY A 108 1.41 15.85 7.59
N ALA A 109 1.53 14.57 7.97
CA ALA A 109 1.82 13.52 7.01
C ALA A 109 0.62 13.20 6.12
N THR A 110 0.90 12.91 4.86
CA THR A 110 -0.04 12.36 3.89
C THR A 110 0.28 10.89 3.66
N THR A 111 -0.76 10.06 3.62
CA THR A 111 -0.67 8.70 3.11
C THR A 111 -1.13 8.68 1.65
N ALA A 112 -0.37 7.97 0.81
CA ALA A 112 -0.72 7.70 -0.57
C ALA A 112 -0.73 6.19 -0.83
N VAL A 113 -1.79 5.69 -1.45
CA VAL A 113 -1.91 4.28 -1.85
C VAL A 113 -2.09 4.21 -3.36
N LEU A 114 -1.09 3.65 -4.06
CA LEU A 114 -1.17 3.35 -5.49
C LEU A 114 -1.54 1.87 -5.66
N TYR A 115 -2.59 1.59 -6.42
CA TYR A 115 -3.05 0.22 -6.68
C TYR A 115 -2.36 -0.34 -7.94
N LEU A 116 -1.68 -1.48 -7.82
CA LEU A 116 -0.89 -2.07 -8.90
C LEU A 116 -1.68 -3.04 -9.78
N ASN A 117 -2.86 -3.45 -9.36
CA ASN A 117 -3.77 -4.27 -10.15
C ASN A 117 -5.24 -3.93 -9.83
N THR A 118 -6.12 -4.15 -10.82
CA THR A 118 -7.57 -4.04 -10.64
C THR A 118 -8.10 -5.31 -10.00
N ASN A 119 -8.90 -5.18 -8.93
CA ASN A 119 -9.57 -6.28 -8.23
C ASN A 119 -10.72 -5.74 -7.37
N ASN A 120 -11.55 -6.64 -6.83
CA ASN A 120 -12.68 -6.28 -5.99
C ASN A 120 -12.33 -6.00 -4.51
N GLY A 121 -11.05 -6.02 -4.13
CA GLY A 121 -10.62 -5.50 -2.84
C GLY A 121 -10.58 -3.97 -2.85
N TYR A 122 -10.55 -3.33 -1.68
CA TYR A 122 -10.63 -1.87 -1.59
C TYR A 122 -9.92 -1.36 -0.33
N THR A 123 -9.75 -0.04 -0.25
CA THR A 123 -9.37 0.64 0.99
C THR A 123 -10.64 1.19 1.64
N LEU A 124 -10.94 0.74 2.86
CA LEU A 124 -12.07 1.19 3.67
C LEU A 124 -11.58 2.24 4.68
N PHE A 125 -12.32 3.33 4.81
CA PHE A 125 -12.08 4.35 5.83
C PHE A 125 -13.11 4.22 6.95
N GLU A 126 -12.75 4.65 8.17
CA GLU A 126 -13.61 4.51 9.35
C GLU A 126 -14.96 5.25 9.21
N ASP A 127 -15.01 6.30 8.41
CA ASP A 127 -16.24 7.02 8.08
C ASP A 127 -17.10 6.35 6.98
N GLY A 128 -16.77 5.12 6.60
CA GLY A 128 -17.52 4.32 5.64
C GLY A 128 -17.17 4.57 4.18
N ARG A 129 -16.33 5.57 3.87
CA ARG A 129 -15.85 5.78 2.50
C ARG A 129 -15.01 4.60 2.04
N GLN A 130 -15.08 4.30 0.74
CA GLN A 130 -14.33 3.21 0.13
C GLN A 130 -13.62 3.71 -1.12
N VAL A 131 -12.44 3.15 -1.40
CA VAL A 131 -11.70 3.37 -2.64
C VAL A 131 -11.33 2.04 -3.24
N ASP A 132 -11.94 1.74 -4.39
CA ASP A 132 -11.74 0.50 -5.12
C ASP A 132 -10.30 0.36 -5.61
N SER A 133 -9.83 -0.89 -5.65
CA SER A 133 -8.54 -1.21 -6.23
C SER A 133 -8.64 -1.21 -7.75
N VAL A 134 -8.28 -0.08 -8.36
CA VAL A 134 -8.19 0.10 -9.82
C VAL A 134 -6.73 0.28 -10.20
N ALA A 135 -6.20 -0.52 -11.12
CA ALA A 135 -4.81 -0.41 -11.55
C ALA A 135 -4.47 1.04 -11.97
N ASN A 136 -3.34 1.54 -11.48
CA ASN A 136 -2.85 2.91 -11.73
C ASN A 136 -3.73 4.02 -11.13
N ARG A 137 -4.68 3.69 -10.25
CA ARG A 137 -5.30 4.65 -9.34
C ARG A 137 -4.37 4.95 -8.18
N ILE A 138 -4.32 6.20 -7.75
CA ILE A 138 -3.74 6.60 -6.48
C ILE A 138 -4.77 7.33 -5.64
N VAL A 139 -4.77 7.09 -4.33
CA VAL A 139 -5.50 7.90 -3.36
C VAL A 139 -4.55 8.57 -2.40
N PHE A 140 -4.74 9.87 -2.15
CA PHE A 140 -4.06 10.65 -1.13
C PHE A 140 -5.04 11.00 -0.01
N PHE A 141 -4.63 10.82 1.24
CA PHE A 141 -5.43 11.18 2.40
C PHE A 141 -4.54 11.56 3.58
N ASP A 142 -5.13 12.27 4.54
CA ASP A 142 -4.44 12.64 5.79
C ASP A 142 -4.00 11.36 6.52
N ALA A 143 -2.73 11.25 6.91
CA ALA A 143 -2.20 10.03 7.51
C ALA A 143 -2.82 9.68 8.87
N THR A 144 -3.52 10.63 9.51
CA THR A 144 -4.27 10.41 10.75
C THR A 144 -5.65 9.81 10.52
N LEU A 145 -6.15 9.76 9.26
CA LEU A 145 -7.44 9.16 8.94
C LEU A 145 -7.36 7.62 9.07
N PRO A 146 -8.12 7.01 9.99
CA PRO A 146 -8.09 5.57 10.16
C PRO A 146 -8.65 4.86 8.92
N HIS A 147 -7.92 3.86 8.46
CA HIS A 147 -8.26 3.10 7.26
C HIS A 147 -7.86 1.63 7.41
N SER A 148 -8.38 0.81 6.51
CA SER A 148 -8.14 -0.62 6.44
C SER A 148 -8.11 -1.10 5.01
N GLY A 149 -7.27 -2.08 4.72
CA GLY A 149 -7.32 -2.82 3.46
C GLY A 149 -8.40 -3.90 3.53
N VAL A 150 -9.06 -4.16 2.41
CA VAL A 150 -9.99 -5.28 2.28
C VAL A 150 -9.45 -6.24 1.23
N HIS A 151 -9.42 -7.53 1.55
CA HIS A 151 -8.98 -8.58 0.63
C HIS A 151 -9.85 -8.64 -0.63
N CYS A 152 -9.25 -9.10 -1.73
CA CYS A 152 -9.96 -9.46 -2.94
C CYS A 152 -10.38 -10.94 -2.92
N THR A 153 -11.38 -11.26 -3.72
CA THR A 153 -11.87 -12.63 -3.95
C THR A 153 -11.87 -13.01 -5.44
N ASP A 154 -11.68 -12.04 -6.34
CA ASP A 154 -11.80 -12.19 -7.80
C ASP A 154 -10.47 -12.40 -8.53
N THR A 155 -9.35 -12.07 -7.89
CA THR A 155 -7.99 -12.19 -8.43
C THR A 155 -7.09 -12.88 -7.42
N GLU A 156 -5.97 -13.46 -7.87
CA GLU A 156 -5.05 -14.23 -7.01
C GLU A 156 -4.45 -13.41 -5.86
N GLN A 157 -4.28 -12.10 -6.08
CA GLN A 157 -3.60 -11.20 -5.16
C GLN A 157 -4.03 -9.77 -5.37
N ARG A 158 -4.05 -9.00 -4.29
CA ARG A 158 -4.18 -7.55 -4.30
C ARG A 158 -2.83 -6.94 -3.97
N ILE A 159 -2.33 -6.06 -4.84
CA ILE A 159 -1.01 -5.45 -4.68
C ILE A 159 -1.15 -3.93 -4.65
N VAL A 160 -0.58 -3.31 -3.62
CA VAL A 160 -0.56 -1.85 -3.45
C VAL A 160 0.83 -1.36 -3.05
N LEU A 161 1.19 -0.17 -3.50
CA LEU A 161 2.27 0.61 -2.92
C LEU A 161 1.67 1.59 -1.92
N ASN A 162 2.11 1.49 -0.66
CA ASN A 162 1.74 2.41 0.39
C ASN A 162 2.91 3.34 0.72
N LEU A 163 2.66 4.64 0.70
CA LEU A 163 3.64 5.70 0.94
C LEU A 163 3.16 6.64 2.03
N ASN A 164 4.04 6.99 2.96
CA ASN A 164 3.81 8.04 3.95
C ASN A 164 4.87 9.13 3.75
N MET A 165 4.44 10.39 3.70
CA MET A 165 5.30 11.52 3.34
C MET A 165 4.77 12.86 3.84
N ILE A 166 5.61 13.89 3.77
CA ILE A 166 5.19 15.29 3.78
C ILE A 166 5.12 15.76 2.32
N LEU A 167 3.97 16.32 1.93
CA LEU A 167 3.76 16.99 0.64
C LEU A 167 4.06 18.48 0.75
#